data_AF-A0A957VJ67-F1
#
_entry.id   AF-A0A957VJ67-F1
#
_cell.length_a   1.000
_cell.length_b   1.000
_cell.length_c   1.000
_cell.angle_alpha   90.00
_cell.angle_beta   90.00
_cell.angle_gamma   90.00
#
_symmetry.space_group_name_H-M   'P 1'
#
loop_
_entity.id
_entity.type
_entity.pdbx_description
1 polymer ?
#
loop_
_entity_poly.entity_id
_entity_poly.type
_entity_poly.pdbx_seq_one_letter_code
_entity_poly.pdbx_strand_id
1 'polypeptide(L)' 'MVQRILSTDGLAFSVETFDLPPLGAQDVRVTVEFAAPKHGTETKILTDSPFVRNLWDDELRMFLPRGAAEPPPAPAPRAV' A
#
# COMPACT_ATOMS: atom_id res chain seq x y z
N MET A 1 -3.11 -9.29 22.93
CA MET A 1 -3.73 -8.01 22.55
C MET A 1 -2.67 -6.96 22.26
N VAL A 2 -2.68 -6.41 21.06
CA VAL A 2 -1.81 -5.30 20.64
C VAL A 2 -2.67 -4.20 20.01
N GLN A 3 -2.15 -2.98 19.92
CA GLN A 3 -2.88 -1.86 19.33
C GLN A 3 -2.54 -1.71 17.85
N ARG A 4 -3.52 -1.28 17.05
CA ARG A 4 -3.32 -0.79 15.68
C ARG A 4 -4.04 0.52 15.47
N ILE A 5 -3.49 1.33 14.55
CA ILE A 5 -4.16 2.51 14.02
C ILE A 5 -4.95 2.06 12.79
N LEU A 6 -6.23 2.36 12.74
CA LEU A 6 -7.12 2.07 11.62
C LEU A 6 -7.57 3.38 10.95
N SER A 7 -7.62 3.37 9.62
CA SER A 7 -8.24 4.41 8.81
C SER A 7 -8.82 3.80 7.54
N THR A 8 -9.97 4.30 7.10
CA THR A 8 -10.63 3.86 5.86
C THR A 8 -10.59 4.90 4.75
N ASP A 9 -10.26 6.16 5.08
CA ASP A 9 -10.22 7.30 4.16
C ASP A 9 -8.94 8.14 4.24
N GLY A 10 -8.09 7.91 5.26
CA GLY A 10 -6.87 8.68 5.51
C GLY A 10 -7.11 10.06 6.11
N LEU A 11 -8.36 10.40 6.40
CA LEU A 11 -8.76 11.67 7.01
C LEU A 11 -9.07 11.48 8.49
N ALA A 12 -9.66 10.34 8.85
CA ALA A 12 -9.95 9.96 10.23
C ALA A 12 -9.16 8.72 10.65
N PHE A 13 -8.74 8.69 11.91
CA PHE A 13 -7.96 7.58 12.49
C PHE A 13 -8.56 7.16 13.83
N SER A 14 -8.58 5.86 14.08
CA SER A 14 -8.92 5.27 15.38
C SER A 14 -7.82 4.35 15.87
N VAL A 15 -7.74 4.16 17.18
CA VAL A 15 -6.87 3.16 17.81
C VAL A 15 -7.75 2.04 18.32
N GLU A 16 -7.45 0.81 17.92
CA GLU A 16 -8.16 -0.37 18.37
C GLU A 16 -7.21 -1.48 18.80
N THR A 17 -7.71 -2.33 19.69
CA THR A 17 -6.98 -3.50 20.17
C THR A 17 -7.35 -4.71 19.32
N PHE A 18 -6.35 -5.50 18.92
CA PHE A 18 -6.58 -6.72 18.16
C PHE A 18 -5.69 -7.86 18.64
N ASP A 19 -6.09 -9.08 18.27
CA ASP A 19 -5.31 -10.29 18.51
C ASP A 19 -4.44 -10.63 17.32
N LEU A 20 -3.19 -10.97 17.62
CA LEU A 20 -2.23 -11.37 16.60
C LEU A 20 -2.61 -12.75 16.07
N PRO A 21 -2.62 -12.96 14.74
CA PRO A 21 -2.82 -14.28 14.17
C PRO A 21 -1.69 -15.24 14.59
N PRO A 22 -1.89 -16.57 14.52
CA PRO A 22 -0.81 -17.53 14.70
C PRO A 22 0.29 -17.32 13.64
N LEU A 23 1.54 -17.69 13.97
CA LEU A 23 2.66 -17.63 13.03
C LEU A 23 2.73 -18.92 12.20
N GLY A 24 2.89 -18.79 10.89
CA GLY A 24 3.30 -19.87 10.00
C GLY A 24 4.80 -20.15 10.06
N ALA A 25 5.23 -21.20 9.35
CA ALA A 25 6.62 -21.65 9.35
C ALA A 25 7.62 -20.64 8.76
N GLN A 26 7.14 -19.67 7.98
CA GLN A 26 7.96 -18.65 7.31
C GLN A 26 7.67 -17.23 7.82
N ASP A 27 6.83 -17.09 8.84
CA ASP A 27 6.46 -15.78 9.37
C ASP A 27 7.43 -15.31 10.44
N VAL A 28 7.66 -14.01 10.50
CA VAL A 28 8.42 -13.37 11.56
C VAL A 28 7.55 -12.37 12.28
N ARG A 29 7.64 -12.34 13.61
CA ARG A 29 6.96 -11.35 14.46
C ARG A 29 7.92 -10.21 14.78
N VAL A 30 7.48 -8.98 14.50
CA VAL A 30 8.25 -7.76 14.74
C VAL A 30 7.55 -6.92 15.80
N THR A 31 8.30 -6.45 16.78
CA THR A 31 7.86 -5.43 17.72
C THR A 31 8.26 -4.06 17.18
N VAL A 32 7.30 -3.15 17.04
CA VAL A 32 7.54 -1.79 16.55
C VAL A 32 7.67 -0.86 17.75
N GLU A 33 8.85 -0.26 17.94
CA GLU A 33 9.07 0.76 18.97
C GLU A 33 8.79 2.18 18.46
N PHE A 34 9.00 2.41 17.17
CA PHE A 34 8.78 3.70 16.52
C PHE A 34 8.34 3.52 15.07
N ALA A 35 7.35 4.30 14.65
CA ALA A 35 6.90 4.40 13.27
C ALA A 35 6.68 5.88 12.92
N ALA A 36 7.15 6.29 11.74
CA ALA A 36 6.94 7.64 11.21
C ALA A 36 6.06 7.59 9.96
N PRO A 37 5.06 8.49 9.84
CA PRO A 37 4.20 8.55 8.67
C PRO A 37 5.00 8.95 7.42
N LYS A 38 4.63 8.43 6.24
CA LYS A 38 5.25 8.78 4.97
C LYS A 38 4.22 9.10 3.89
N HIS A 39 4.37 10.28 3.27
CA HIS A 39 3.49 10.81 2.22
C HIS A 39 3.12 9.87 1.05
N GLY A 40 3.93 8.85 0.73
CA GLY A 40 3.90 8.20 -0.59
C GLY A 40 3.03 6.95 -0.74
N THR A 41 2.66 6.27 0.34
CA THR A 41 2.08 4.91 0.24
C THR A 41 0.75 4.75 0.97
N GLU A 42 0.54 5.49 2.06
CA GLU A 42 -0.69 5.41 2.85
C GLU A 42 -1.91 5.87 2.02
N THR A 43 -1.74 6.91 1.20
CA THR A 43 -2.79 7.38 0.27
C THR A 43 -3.09 6.38 -0.85
N LYS A 44 -2.15 5.51 -1.24
CA LYS A 44 -2.38 4.47 -2.27
C LYS A 44 -3.26 3.32 -1.78
N ILE A 45 -3.31 3.09 -0.47
CA ILE A 45 -4.18 2.07 0.12
C ILE A 45 -5.64 2.56 0.13
N LEU A 46 -5.82 3.88 0.10
CA LEU A 46 -7.09 4.57 0.28
C LEU A 46 -7.64 5.17 -1.04
N THR A 47 -6.79 5.34 -2.05
CA THR A 47 -7.11 5.91 -3.37
C THR A 47 -6.26 5.25 -4.45
N ASP A 48 -6.57 5.47 -5.74
CA ASP A 48 -5.70 5.05 -6.83
C ASP A 48 -4.30 5.68 -6.72
N SER A 49 -3.28 4.84 -6.80
CA SER A 49 -1.88 5.27 -6.73
C SER A 49 -1.55 6.30 -7.83
N PRO A 50 -0.80 7.38 -7.54
CA PRO A 50 -0.39 8.33 -8.57
C PRO A 50 0.46 7.68 -9.67
N PHE A 51 1.12 6.54 -9.38
CA PHE A 51 1.85 5.75 -10.36
C PHE A 51 0.93 4.98 -11.33
N VAL A 52 -0.37 4.84 -11.06
CA VAL A 52 -1.33 4.33 -12.04
C VAL A 52 -1.38 5.25 -13.26
N ARG A 53 -1.11 6.54 -13.08
CA ARG A 53 -1.13 7.56 -14.14
C ARG A 53 0.09 7.53 -15.05
N ASN A 54 1.13 6.75 -14.72
CA ASN A 54 2.35 6.69 -15.51
C ASN A 54 2.64 5.26 -16.00
N LEU A 55 3.23 5.14 -17.18
CA LEU A 55 3.76 3.91 -17.75
C LEU A 55 5.29 4.00 -17.77
N TRP A 56 5.97 2.89 -17.46
CA TRP A 56 7.42 2.80 -17.62
C TRP A 56 7.76 2.71 -19.11
N ASP A 57 8.62 3.61 -19.59
CA ASP A 57 9.17 3.62 -20.94
C ASP A 57 10.58 3.00 -20.92
N ASP A 58 10.75 1.86 -21.58
CA ASP A 58 12.01 1.10 -21.56
C ASP A 58 13.15 1.78 -22.34
N GLU A 59 12.82 2.57 -23.36
CA GLU A 59 13.80 3.27 -24.20
C GLU A 59 14.37 4.49 -23.47
N LEU A 60 13.47 5.29 -22.90
CA LEU A 60 13.80 6.50 -22.17
C LEU A 60 14.16 6.24 -20.69
N ARG A 61 13.92 5.01 -20.20
CA ARG A 61 14.14 4.57 -18.81
C ARG A 61 13.50 5.51 -17.80
N MET A 62 12.27 5.92 -18.07
CA MET A 62 11.53 6.85 -17.21
C MET A 62 10.03 6.56 -17.23
N PHE A 63 9.32 7.12 -16.26
CA PHE A 63 7.86 7.04 -16.18
C PHE A 63 7.23 8.20 -16.98
N LEU A 64 6.47 7.86 -18.02
CA LEU A 64 5.72 8.83 -18.83
C LEU A 64 4.22 8.80 -18.49
N PRO A 65 3.48 9.91 -18.65
CA PRO A 65 2.03 9.92 -18.45
C PRO A 65 1.32 8.92 -19.38
N ARG A 66 0.35 8.18 -18.84
CA ARG A 66 -0.51 7.29 -19.62
C ARG A 66 -1.41 8.11 -20.56
N GLY A 67 -1.50 7.74 -21.83
CA GLY A 67 -2.43 8.36 -22.77
C GLY A 67 -3.90 8.00 -22.44
N ALA A 68 -4.85 8.87 -22.80
CA ALA A 68 -6.27 8.70 -22.47
C ALA A 68 -6.92 7.40 -23.00
N ALA A 69 -6.27 6.70 -23.92
CA ALA A 69 -6.77 5.49 -24.58
C ALA A 69 -6.19 4.18 -24.02
N GLU A 70 -5.25 4.23 -23.08
CA GLU A 70 -4.56 3.03 -22.60
C GLU A 70 -5.20 2.55 -21.28
N PRO A 71 -5.87 1.38 -21.29
CA PRO A 71 -6.52 0.87 -20.09
C PRO A 71 -5.47 0.57 -19.00
N PRO A 72 -5.81 0.81 -17.71
CA PRO A 72 -4.90 0.46 -16.62
C PRO A 72 -4.59 -1.05 -16.67
N PRO A 73 -3.36 -1.45 -16.30
CA PRO A 73 -3.02 -2.87 -16.24
C PRO A 73 -3.94 -3.56 -15.24
N ALA A 74 -4.40 -4.76 -15.60
CA ALA A 74 -5.18 -5.59 -14.70
C ALA A 74 -4.40 -5.77 -13.38
N PRO A 75 -5.07 -5.71 -12.21
CA PRO A 75 -4.40 -5.93 -10.95
C PRO A 75 -3.69 -7.28 -10.99
N ALA A 76 -2.39 -7.28 -10.67
CA ALA A 76 -1.65 -8.53 -10.54
C ALA A 76 -2.35 -9.40 -9.49
N PRO A 77 -2.54 -10.71 -9.75
CA PRO A 77 -3.11 -11.60 -8.77
C PRO A 77 -2.29 -11.50 -7.49
N ARG A 78 -2.97 -11.28 -6.35
CA ARG A 78 -2.30 -11.39 -5.06
C ARG A 78 -1.74 -12.80 -4.98
N ALA A 79 -0.42 -12.92 -4.90
CA ALA A 79 0.20 -14.19 -4.51
C ALA A 79 -0.34 -14.54 -3.12
N VAL A 80 -1.07 -15.66 -3.07
CA VAL A 80 -1.60 -16.25 -1.83
C VAL A 80 -0.49 -17.03 -1.16
#